data_AF-A0A6C8H503-F1
#
_entry.id   AF-A0A6C8H503-F1
#
_cell.length_a   1.000
_cell.length_b   1.000
_cell.length_c   1.000
_cell.angle_alpha   90.00
_cell.angle_beta   90.00
_cell.angle_gamma   90.00
#
_symmetry.space_group_name_H-M   'P 1'
#
loop_
_entity.id
_entity.type
_entity.pdbx_description
1 polymer ?
#
loop_
_entity_poly.entity_id
_entity_poly.type
_entity_poly.pdbx_seq_one_letter_code
_entity_poly.pdbx_strand_id
1 'polypeptide(L)' 'NLLGSGDRNRTYNFPQGRVTDHRINLTLYRLDETMEGKLDMLIEPIVQEHQADLLAALSEQE' A
#
# COMPACT_ATOMS: atom_id res chain seq x y z
N ASN A 1 -16.49 -6.77 11.14
CA ASN A 1 -15.11 -6.76 11.69
C ASN A 1 -14.18 -6.56 10.51
N LEU A 2 -13.64 -5.35 10.29
CA LEU A 2 -12.83 -5.01 9.09
C LEU A 2 -11.46 -5.70 9.06
N LEU A 3 -11.13 -6.48 10.09
CA LEU A 3 -9.91 -7.28 10.15
C LEU A 3 -10.17 -8.61 9.44
N GLY A 4 -9.92 -8.62 8.13
CA GLY A 4 -9.90 -9.83 7.31
C GLY A 4 -8.93 -10.87 7.90
N SER A 5 -9.33 -12.13 7.84
CA SER A 5 -8.65 -13.28 8.43
C SER A 5 -7.27 -13.52 7.80
N GLY A 6 -6.25 -12.81 8.28
CA GLY A 6 -4.84 -13.19 8.10
C GLY A 6 -4.08 -12.53 6.96
N ASP A 7 -4.69 -11.64 6.17
CA ASP A 7 -3.98 -11.00 5.07
C ASP A 7 -3.09 -9.85 5.56
N ARG A 8 -1.78 -10.00 5.39
CA ARG A 8 -0.80 -9.01 5.86
C ARG A 8 -0.72 -7.90 4.83
N ASN A 9 -1.50 -6.86 5.04
CA ASN A 9 -1.45 -5.69 4.18
C ASN A 9 -0.08 -5.00 4.19
N ARG A 10 0.65 -5.02 5.32
CA ARG A 10 1.96 -4.36 5.45
C ARG A 10 2.94 -5.15 6.30
N THR A 11 4.21 -5.11 5.93
CA THR A 11 5.35 -5.60 6.72
C THR A 11 6.29 -4.44 7.02
N TYR A 12 6.58 -4.20 8.30
CA TYR A 12 7.60 -3.25 8.76
C TYR A 12 8.86 -4.01 9.17
N ASN A 13 10.02 -3.65 8.63
CA ASN A 13 11.31 -4.27 8.92
C ASN A 13 12.27 -3.21 9.46
N PHE A 14 12.34 -3.14 10.80
CA PHE A 14 13.18 -2.18 11.52
C PHE A 14 14.68 -2.36 11.27
N PRO A 15 15.26 -3.57 11.31
CA PRO A 15 16.70 -3.73 11.03
C PRO A 15 17.14 -3.23 9.65
N GLN A 16 16.25 -3.30 8.65
CA GLN A 16 16.54 -2.89 7.27
C GLN A 16 15.90 -1.54 6.91
N GLY A 17 15.26 -0.86 7.87
CA GLY A 17 14.65 0.46 7.68
C GLY A 17 13.59 0.51 6.58
N ARG A 18 12.87 -0.59 6.31
CA ARG A 18 11.89 -0.65 5.20
C ARG A 18 10.49 -1.00 5.64
N VAL A 19 9.53 -0.54 4.86
CA VAL A 19 8.11 -0.92 4.92
C VAL A 19 7.69 -1.45 3.55
N THR A 20 6.98 -2.56 3.54
CA THR A 20 6.39 -3.15 2.33
C THR A 20 4.88 -3.19 2.49
N ASP A 21 4.13 -2.60 1.55
CA ASP A 21 2.68 -2.78 1.42
C ASP A 21 2.41 -3.85 0.35
N HIS A 22 1.74 -4.93 0.74
CA HIS A 22 1.52 -6.10 -0.11
C HIS A 22 0.31 -5.96 -1.02
N ARG A 23 -0.54 -4.94 -0.83
CA ARG A 23 -1.71 -4.71 -1.69
C ARG A 23 -1.27 -4.45 -3.13
N ILE A 24 -0.20 -3.67 -3.28
CA ILE A 24 0.37 -3.25 -4.56
C ILE A 24 1.85 -3.65 -4.72
N ASN A 25 2.36 -4.51 -3.82
CA ASN A 25 3.78 -4.91 -3.76
C ASN A 25 4.78 -3.71 -3.71
N LEU A 26 4.41 -2.62 -3.04
CA LEU A 26 5.25 -1.43 -2.87
C LEU A 26 6.22 -1.62 -1.70
N THR A 27 7.51 -1.35 -1.91
CA THR A 27 8.51 -1.33 -0.83
C THR A 27 9.20 0.02 -0.76
N LEU A 28 9.20 0.64 0.42
CA LEU A 28 9.88 1.89 0.73
C LEU A 28 10.99 1.67 1.77
N TYR A 29 12.16 2.23 1.53
CA TYR A 29 13.30 2.24 2.46
C TYR A 29 13.34 3.51 3.30
N ARG A 30 12.18 3.89 3.84
CA ARG A 30 11.98 5.12 4.61
C ARG A 30 11.08 4.86 5.82
N LEU A 31 11.42 3.82 6.58
CA LEU A 31 10.61 3.40 7.72
C LEU A 31 10.47 4.52 8.76
N ASP A 32 11.57 5.20 9.10
CA ASP A 32 11.55 6.24 10.14
C ASP A 32 10.58 7.39 9.76
N GLU A 33 10.70 7.89 8.54
CA GLU A 33 9.79 8.90 7.98
C GLU A 33 8.32 8.45 7.98
N THR A 34 8.08 7.18 7.65
CA THR A 34 6.75 6.57 7.69
C THR A 34 6.20 6.56 9.12
N MET A 35 7.03 6.19 10.09
CA MET A 35 6.68 6.13 11.50
C MET A 35 6.49 7.52 12.12
N GLU A 36 7.16 8.55 11.58
CA GLU A 36 6.94 9.96 11.92
C GLU A 36 5.65 10.55 11.31
N GLY A 37 4.93 9.77 10.49
CA GLY A 37 3.63 10.14 9.95
C GLY A 37 3.64 10.62 8.50
N LYS A 38 4.78 10.55 7.79
CA LYS A 38 4.84 10.85 6.34
C LYS A 38 4.28 9.69 5.52
N LEU A 39 2.98 9.46 5.66
CA LEU A 39 2.28 8.31 5.07
C LEU A 39 1.88 8.51 3.60
N ASP A 40 1.95 9.74 3.07
CA ASP A 40 1.52 10.07 1.70
C ASP A 40 2.24 9.19 0.67
N MET A 41 3.54 8.92 0.89
CA MET A 41 4.36 8.04 0.05
C MET A 41 3.83 6.59 -0.03
N LEU A 42 3.03 6.16 0.94
CA LEU A 42 2.37 4.85 0.94
C LEU A 42 0.92 4.94 0.46
N ILE A 43 0.21 6.03 0.76
CA ILE A 43 -1.22 6.15 0.49
C ILE A 43 -1.46 6.52 -0.98
N GLU A 44 -0.73 7.49 -1.52
CA GLU A 44 -0.93 7.97 -2.90
C GLU A 44 -0.79 6.85 -3.94
N PRO A 45 0.23 5.98 -3.91
CA PRO A 45 0.36 4.92 -4.90
C PRO A 45 -0.77 3.89 -4.81
N ILE A 46 -1.26 3.60 -3.60
CA ILE A 46 -2.38 2.66 -3.38
C ILE A 46 -3.67 3.25 -3.96
N VAL A 47 -3.93 4.54 -3.72
CA VAL A 47 -5.10 5.21 -4.27
C VAL A 47 -5.05 5.25 -5.79
N GLN A 48 -3.87 5.53 -6.37
CA GLN A 48 -3.68 5.55 -7.82
C GLN A 48 -3.92 4.18 -8.46
N GLU A 49 -3.38 3.12 -7.87
CA GLU A 49 -3.59 1.76 -8.37
C GLU A 49 -5.07 1.36 -8.29
N HIS A 50 -5.72 1.64 -7.16
CA HIS A 50 -7.15 1.39 -7.02
C HIS A 50 -7.99 2.17 -8.05
N GLN A 51 -7.64 3.43 -8.33
CA GLN A 51 -8.32 4.23 -9.35
C GLN A 51 -8.11 3.65 -10.76
N ALA A 52 -6.90 3.19 -11.07
CA ALA A 52 -6.61 2.55 -12.34
C ALA A 52 -7.42 1.26 -12.52
N ASP A 53 -7.53 0.43 -11.49
CA ASP A 53 -8.34 -0.80 -11.51
C ASP A 53 -9.83 -0.50 -11.74
N LEU A 54 -10.37 0.52 -11.08
CA LEU A 54 -11.77 0.93 -11.29
C LEU A 54 -12.01 1.41 -12.73
N LEU A 55 -11.08 2.19 -13.29
CA LEU A 55 -11.17 2.66 -14.67
C LEU A 55 -11.08 1.49 -15.67
N ALA A 56 -10.17 0.54 -15.44
CA ALA A 56 -10.04 -0.66 -16.26
C ALA A 56 -11.33 -1.49 -16.22
N ALA A 57 -11.87 -1.76 -15.03
CA ALA A 57 -13.11 -2.52 -14.86
C ALA A 57 -14.32 -1.84 -15.55
N LEU A 58 -14.40 -0.51 -15.52
CA LEU A 58 -15.44 0.23 -16.24
C LEU A 58 -15.29 0.09 -17.77
N SER A 59 -14.06 0.13 -18.28
CA SER A 59 -13.80 -0.01 -19.72
C SER A 59 -14.06 -1.42 -20.26
N GLU A 60 -13.98 -2.45 -19.41
CA GLU A 60 -14.29 -3.85 -19.78
C GLU A 60 -15.80 -4.15 -19.80
N GLN A 61 -16.63 -3.27 -19.22
CA GLN A 61 -18.09 -3.40 -19.24
C GLN A 61 -18.75 -2.79 -20.49
N GLU A 62 -17.97 -2.11 -21.35
CA GLU A 62 -18.41 -1.58 -22.66
C GLU A 62 -18.11 -2.55 -23.80
#